data_AF-A0A411G864-F1
#
_entry.id   AF-A0A411G864-F1
#
_cell.length_a   1.000
_cell.length_b   1.000
_cell.length_c   1.000
_cell.angle_alpha   90.00
_cell.angle_beta   90.00
_cell.angle_gamma   90.00
#
_symmetry.space_group_name_H-M   'P 1'
#
loop_
_entity.id
_entity.type
_entity.pdbx_description
1 polymer ?
#
loop_
_entity_poly.entity_id
_entity_poly.type
_entity_poly.pdbx_seq_one_letter_code
_entity_poly.pdbx_strand_id
1 'polypeptide(L)'
;GDKQSFSANLLKMWNSETSDVKIDVLVDFNGYLNSDDDFVLKECFITSLQSNAPEKLFVFKDKKDLAHTSYVQRQRIKEYVKKYGIDLKAGWYQVKKQKALLKKHAKCFKTIWVRDEDKRDVFRSVVGKKVDIKCLSDLGYDGGTRVEDERCGYHGKSEDTECARDEAVKMKSWLIPKLETIKLKVDDDNDVLENLDKLNRNLTDLPYM
;
A
#
# COMPACT_ATOMS: atom_id res chain seq x y z
N GLY A 1 -18.32 20.02 -11.08
CA GLY A 1 -17.24 20.28 -10.12
C GLY A 1 -15.92 19.85 -10.73
N ASP A 2 -14.94 20.74 -10.80
CA ASP A 2 -13.67 20.54 -11.53
C ASP A 2 -12.82 19.40 -10.96
N LYS A 3 -12.84 18.25 -11.63
CA LYS A 3 -11.95 17.11 -11.36
C LYS A 3 -10.46 17.49 -11.44
N GLN A 4 -10.10 18.52 -12.21
CA GLN A 4 -8.72 19.04 -12.31
C GLN A 4 -8.25 19.76 -11.04
N SER A 5 -9.13 20.45 -10.31
CA SER A 5 -8.75 21.15 -9.08
C SER A 5 -8.43 20.17 -7.93
N PHE A 6 -9.14 19.04 -7.90
CA PHE A 6 -8.98 18.02 -6.86
C PHE A 6 -7.65 17.26 -7.00
N SER A 7 -7.24 16.91 -8.23
CA SER A 7 -5.97 16.20 -8.47
C SER A 7 -4.75 17.06 -8.14
N ALA A 8 -4.79 18.36 -8.47
CA ALA A 8 -3.70 19.29 -8.13
C ALA A 8 -3.54 19.46 -6.61
N ASN A 9 -4.65 19.49 -5.87
CA ASN A 9 -4.64 19.55 -4.42
C ASN A 9 -4.10 18.25 -3.80
N LEU A 10 -4.52 17.09 -4.29
CA LEU A 10 -3.97 15.80 -3.85
C LEU A 10 -2.46 15.69 -4.12
N LEU A 11 -1.98 16.20 -5.26
CA LEU A 11 -0.55 16.21 -5.57
C LEU A 11 0.24 17.12 -4.62
N LYS A 12 -0.31 18.29 -4.30
CA LYS A 12 0.27 19.20 -3.29
C LYS A 12 0.25 18.56 -1.91
N MET A 13 -0.84 17.93 -1.51
CA MET A 13 -0.95 17.23 -0.22
C MET A 13 0.02 16.06 -0.10
N TRP A 14 0.15 15.26 -1.16
CA TRP A 14 1.07 14.12 -1.21
C TRP A 14 2.55 14.54 -1.10
N ASN A 15 2.84 15.80 -1.43
CA ASN A 15 4.16 16.39 -1.34
C ASN A 15 4.31 17.37 -0.15
N SER A 16 3.22 17.78 0.52
CA SER A 16 3.27 18.67 1.66
C SER A 16 3.39 17.88 2.96
N GLU A 17 4.31 18.29 3.82
CA GLU A 17 4.53 17.67 5.12
C GLU A 17 3.44 18.02 6.14
N THR A 18 2.47 18.87 5.76
CA THR A 18 1.54 19.56 6.66
C THR A 18 0.08 19.39 6.23
N SER A 19 -0.24 18.45 5.34
CA SER A 19 -1.65 18.21 5.02
C SER A 19 -2.33 17.47 6.18
N ASP A 20 -3.37 18.09 6.73
CA ASP A 20 -4.24 17.47 7.74
C ASP A 20 -5.10 16.33 7.15
N VAL A 21 -5.21 16.28 5.82
CA VAL A 21 -6.02 15.29 5.14
C VAL A 21 -5.19 14.02 4.92
N LYS A 22 -5.56 12.98 5.66
CA LYS A 22 -4.99 11.65 5.53
C LYS A 22 -5.75 10.81 4.50
N ILE A 23 -5.03 9.95 3.79
CA ILE A 23 -5.57 9.15 2.69
C ILE A 23 -5.40 7.65 2.93
N ASP A 24 -6.33 6.85 2.42
CA ASP A 24 -6.20 5.39 2.42
C ASP A 24 -5.34 4.96 1.23
N VAL A 25 -4.30 4.19 1.52
CA VAL A 25 -3.32 3.75 0.52
C VAL A 25 -3.17 2.25 0.55
N LEU A 26 -2.71 1.72 -0.56
CA LEU A 26 -2.32 0.34 -0.74
C LEU A 26 -0.84 0.28 -1.04
N VAL A 27 -0.16 -0.65 -0.37
CA VAL A 27 1.29 -0.78 -0.43
C VAL A 27 1.66 -2.22 -0.73
N ASP A 28 2.51 -2.39 -1.74
CA ASP A 28 3.29 -3.61 -1.90
C ASP A 28 4.78 -3.30 -1.97
N PHE A 29 5.59 -4.31 -1.67
CA PHE A 29 7.04 -4.18 -1.67
C PHE A 29 7.76 -5.52 -1.74
N ASN A 30 9.00 -5.50 -2.22
CA ASN A 30 9.93 -6.63 -2.13
C ASN A 30 11.30 -6.20 -1.60
N GLY A 31 12.07 -7.19 -1.18
CA GLY A 31 13.33 -6.98 -0.48
C GLY A 31 13.99 -8.29 -0.08
N TYR A 32 15.05 -8.18 0.71
CA TYR A 32 15.82 -9.31 1.20
C TYR A 32 16.27 -9.05 2.64
N LEU A 33 16.62 -10.11 3.37
CA LEU A 33 17.20 -9.99 4.72
C LEU A 33 18.70 -9.70 4.63
N ASN A 34 19.19 -8.73 5.41
CA ASN A 34 20.61 -8.46 5.53
C ASN A 34 21.30 -9.45 6.49
N SER A 35 22.58 -9.20 6.81
CA SER A 35 23.39 -10.07 7.68
C SER A 35 22.90 -10.14 9.12
N ASP A 36 22.13 -9.14 9.53
CA ASP A 36 21.60 -8.94 10.87
C ASP A 36 20.12 -9.35 10.92
N ASP A 37 19.65 -10.11 9.90
CA ASP A 37 18.27 -10.51 9.67
C ASP A 37 17.26 -9.35 9.60
N ASP A 38 17.77 -8.15 9.30
CA ASP A 38 16.99 -6.94 9.09
C ASP A 38 16.48 -6.89 7.64
N PHE A 39 15.18 -6.65 7.46
CA PHE A 39 14.60 -6.56 6.11
C PHE A 39 15.03 -5.28 5.38
N VAL A 40 15.63 -5.47 4.21
CA VAL A 40 16.05 -4.41 3.29
C VAL A 40 15.07 -4.32 2.13
N LEU A 41 14.28 -3.24 2.12
CA LEU A 41 13.39 -2.89 1.02
C LEU A 41 14.21 -2.53 -0.23
N LYS A 42 13.84 -3.14 -1.35
CA LYS A 42 14.45 -2.86 -2.65
C LYS A 42 13.48 -2.21 -3.62
N GLU A 43 12.23 -2.64 -3.61
CA GLU A 43 11.15 -2.02 -4.36
C GLU A 43 9.96 -1.82 -3.41
N CYS A 44 9.32 -0.65 -3.47
CA CYS A 44 8.08 -0.37 -2.78
C CYS A 44 7.18 0.48 -3.67
N PHE A 45 5.95 0.02 -3.87
CA PHE A 45 4.94 0.76 -4.59
C PHE A 45 3.82 1.16 -3.64
N ILE A 46 3.42 2.42 -3.72
CA ILE A 46 2.34 3.00 -2.94
C ILE A 46 1.34 3.61 -3.91
N THR A 47 0.08 3.16 -3.84
CA THR A 47 -1.02 3.72 -4.63
C THR A 47 -2.16 4.12 -3.71
N SER A 48 -2.83 5.21 -4.03
CA SER A 48 -4.03 5.64 -3.30
C SER A 48 -5.24 4.80 -3.72
N LEU A 49 -6.16 4.58 -2.79
CA LEU A 49 -7.47 4.00 -3.10
C LEU A 49 -8.46 5.02 -3.70
N GLN A 50 -8.10 6.31 -3.68
CA GLN A 50 -8.90 7.36 -4.32
C GLN A 50 -8.54 7.49 -5.80
N SER A 51 -9.55 7.70 -6.65
CA SER A 51 -9.35 7.92 -8.09
C SER A 51 -8.49 9.16 -8.36
N ASN A 52 -7.58 9.06 -9.33
CA ASN A 52 -6.67 10.14 -9.78
C ASN A 52 -5.65 10.65 -8.75
N ALA A 53 -5.46 9.94 -7.64
CA ALA A 53 -4.39 10.27 -6.70
C ALA A 53 -3.04 9.72 -7.21
N PRO A 54 -1.94 10.42 -6.90
CA PRO A 54 -0.62 10.03 -7.38
C PRO A 54 -0.18 8.69 -6.80
N GLU A 55 0.60 7.97 -7.61
CA GLU A 55 1.27 6.73 -7.22
C GLU A 55 2.76 7.02 -7.00
N LYS A 56 3.40 6.25 -6.11
CA LYS A 56 4.85 6.35 -5.88
C LYS A 56 5.51 5.00 -5.95
N LEU A 57 6.49 4.90 -6.84
CA LEU A 57 7.44 3.81 -6.90
C LEU A 57 8.77 4.25 -6.26
N PHE A 58 9.21 3.48 -5.27
CA PHE A 58 10.53 3.61 -4.67
C PHE A 58 11.37 2.39 -5.03
N VAL A 59 12.48 2.63 -5.73
CA VAL A 59 13.52 1.61 -5.93
C VAL A 59 14.79 2.06 -5.23
N PHE A 60 15.22 1.28 -4.26
CA PHE A 60 16.36 1.58 -3.40
C PHE A 60 17.61 0.88 -3.90
N LYS A 61 18.66 1.63 -4.20
CA LYS A 61 19.99 1.08 -4.48
C LYS A 61 20.78 0.88 -3.19
N ASP A 62 21.47 -0.26 -3.13
CA ASP A 62 22.48 -0.54 -2.13
C ASP A 62 23.87 -0.27 -2.72
N LYS A 63 24.72 0.42 -1.95
CA LYS A 63 26.11 0.69 -2.32
C LYS A 63 27.06 -0.38 -1.82
N LYS A 64 26.60 -1.36 -1.04
CA LYS A 64 27.44 -2.42 -0.51
C LYS A 64 28.12 -3.18 -1.65
N ASP A 65 29.43 -3.33 -1.53
CA ASP A 65 30.19 -4.25 -2.36
C ASP A 65 29.92 -5.68 -1.89
N LEU A 66 29.48 -6.53 -2.81
CA LEU A 66 29.22 -7.94 -2.54
C LEU A 66 30.47 -8.68 -2.10
N ALA A 67 31.66 -8.22 -2.50
CA ALA A 67 32.94 -8.81 -2.08
C ALA A 67 33.08 -8.82 -0.54
N HIS A 68 32.53 -7.82 0.14
CA HIS A 68 32.63 -7.68 1.60
C HIS A 68 31.41 -8.23 2.37
N THR A 69 30.46 -8.87 1.68
CA THR A 69 29.29 -9.48 2.33
C THR A 69 29.57 -10.94 2.75
N SER A 70 28.90 -11.44 3.78
CA SER A 70 29.02 -12.85 4.18
C SER A 70 28.51 -13.78 3.07
N TYR A 71 28.94 -15.05 3.07
CA TYR A 71 28.45 -16.03 2.09
C TYR A 71 26.92 -16.16 2.13
N VAL A 72 26.33 -16.24 3.33
CA VAL A 72 24.88 -16.31 3.54
C VAL A 72 24.19 -15.08 2.94
N GLN A 73 24.73 -13.88 3.18
CA GLN A 73 24.17 -12.66 2.61
C GLN A 73 24.21 -12.66 1.09
N ARG A 74 25.31 -13.13 0.49
CA ARG A 74 25.42 -13.25 -0.97
C ARG A 74 24.37 -14.20 -1.55
N GLN A 75 24.04 -15.28 -0.87
CA GLN A 75 22.99 -16.21 -1.35
C GLN A 75 21.61 -15.57 -1.29
N ARG A 76 21.24 -14.94 -0.16
CA ARG A 76 19.98 -14.19 -0.03
C ARG A 76 19.82 -13.12 -1.11
N ILE A 77 20.90 -12.41 -1.42
CA ILE A 77 20.93 -11.42 -2.50
C ILE A 77 20.77 -12.06 -3.87
N LYS A 78 21.46 -13.17 -4.15
CA LYS A 78 21.32 -13.88 -5.43
C LYS A 78 19.91 -14.41 -5.64
N GLU A 79 19.30 -14.97 -4.59
CA GLU A 79 17.90 -15.41 -4.60
C GLU A 79 16.95 -14.25 -4.87
N TYR A 80 17.16 -13.12 -4.20
CA TYR A 80 16.40 -11.89 -4.45
C TYR A 80 16.52 -11.44 -5.91
N VAL A 81 17.74 -11.30 -6.45
CA VAL A 81 17.96 -10.86 -7.83
C VAL A 81 17.35 -11.85 -8.82
N LYS A 82 17.44 -13.16 -8.56
CA LYS A 82 16.82 -14.18 -9.41
C LYS A 82 15.30 -14.08 -9.40
N LYS A 83 14.69 -13.89 -8.22
CA LYS A 83 13.23 -13.86 -8.05
C LYS A 83 12.61 -12.56 -8.59
N TYR A 84 13.19 -11.42 -8.25
CA TYR A 84 12.62 -10.11 -8.54
C TYR A 84 13.26 -9.44 -9.76
N GLY A 85 14.43 -9.90 -10.23
CA GLY A 85 15.09 -9.34 -11.41
C GLY A 85 15.62 -7.91 -11.23
N ILE A 86 15.70 -7.40 -10.00
CA ILE A 86 16.17 -6.03 -9.71
C ILE A 86 17.62 -6.08 -9.25
N ASP A 87 18.52 -5.44 -9.99
CA ASP A 87 19.93 -5.32 -9.58
C ASP A 87 20.07 -4.52 -8.28
N LEU A 88 21.05 -4.88 -7.45
CA LEU A 88 21.29 -4.21 -6.17
C LEU A 88 21.59 -2.72 -6.32
N LYS A 89 22.31 -2.34 -7.38
CA LYS A 89 22.68 -0.95 -7.70
C LYS A 89 21.57 -0.21 -8.44
N ALA A 90 20.53 -0.92 -8.92
CA ALA A 90 19.37 -0.31 -9.54
C ALA A 90 18.56 0.51 -8.53
N GLY A 91 18.01 1.62 -9.01
CA GLY A 91 17.18 2.54 -8.24
C GLY A 91 17.82 3.91 -7.99
N TRP A 92 16.98 4.84 -7.55
CA TRP A 92 17.36 6.24 -7.32
C TRP A 92 17.64 6.52 -5.84
N TYR A 93 16.91 5.84 -4.96
CA TYR A 93 16.94 6.09 -3.52
C TYR A 93 18.03 5.27 -2.86
N GLN A 94 18.65 5.77 -1.80
CA GLN A 94 19.64 4.97 -1.04
C GLN A 94 18.94 4.15 0.02
N VAL A 95 19.26 2.86 0.15
CA VAL A 95 18.73 1.95 1.20
C VAL A 95 18.82 2.57 2.60
N LYS A 96 19.94 3.23 2.93
CA LYS A 96 20.13 3.89 4.24
C LYS A 96 19.09 4.97 4.57
N LYS A 97 18.38 5.50 3.55
CA LYS A 97 17.33 6.51 3.71
C LYS A 97 15.92 5.92 3.71
N GLN A 98 15.75 4.61 3.47
CA GLN A 98 14.43 3.98 3.27
C GLN A 98 13.49 4.19 4.46
N LYS A 99 13.97 3.96 5.70
CA LYS A 99 13.14 4.09 6.90
C LYS A 99 12.66 5.54 7.08
N ALA A 100 13.56 6.51 6.94
CA ALA A 100 13.21 7.94 7.06
C ALA A 100 12.23 8.39 5.97
N LEU A 101 12.45 7.97 4.72
CA LEU A 101 11.62 8.33 3.57
C LEU A 101 10.21 7.74 3.71
N LEU A 102 10.09 6.45 4.02
CA LEU A 102 8.80 5.78 4.16
C LEU A 102 8.05 6.25 5.40
N LYS A 103 8.75 6.50 6.53
CA LYS A 103 8.16 7.15 7.71
C LYS A 103 7.58 8.53 7.39
N LYS A 104 8.26 9.31 6.56
CA LYS A 104 7.78 10.62 6.12
C LYS A 104 6.46 10.47 5.35
N HIS A 105 6.39 9.55 4.39
CA HIS A 105 5.16 9.29 3.64
C HIS A 105 4.04 8.73 4.52
N ALA A 106 4.36 7.85 5.46
CA ALA A 106 3.41 7.22 6.36
C ALA A 106 2.63 8.21 7.24
N LYS A 107 3.14 9.43 7.47
CA LYS A 107 2.42 10.48 8.21
C LYS A 107 1.15 10.96 7.49
N CYS A 108 1.14 10.88 6.16
CA CYS A 108 0.02 11.30 5.32
C CYS A 108 -1.04 10.19 5.14
N PHE A 109 -0.79 8.98 5.66
CA PHE A 109 -1.67 7.85 5.46
C PHE A 109 -2.66 7.71 6.62
N LYS A 110 -3.93 7.45 6.26
CA LYS A 110 -5.01 7.15 7.19
C LYS A 110 -4.97 5.66 7.52
N THR A 111 -5.18 4.83 6.49
CA THR A 111 -5.10 3.37 6.53
C THR A 111 -4.12 2.90 5.47
N ILE A 112 -3.33 1.89 5.79
CA ILE A 112 -2.41 1.24 4.85
C ILE A 112 -2.91 -0.18 4.62
N TRP A 113 -3.26 -0.51 3.38
CA TRP A 113 -3.67 -1.85 3.00
C TRP A 113 -2.47 -2.60 2.42
N VAL A 114 -2.23 -3.81 2.93
CA VAL A 114 -1.16 -4.72 2.47
C VAL A 114 -1.75 -6.10 2.23
N ARG A 115 -1.02 -6.96 1.51
CA ARG A 115 -1.52 -8.28 1.13
C ARG A 115 -1.89 -9.15 2.33
N ASP A 116 -0.95 -9.35 3.25
CA ASP A 116 -1.01 -10.35 4.31
C ASP A 116 -0.30 -9.86 5.59
N GLU A 117 -0.34 -10.69 6.63
CA GLU A 117 0.28 -10.39 7.93
C GLU A 117 1.79 -10.25 7.86
N ASP A 118 2.48 -11.04 7.03
CA ASP A 118 3.93 -10.95 6.85
C ASP A 118 4.31 -9.57 6.29
N LYS A 119 3.59 -9.11 5.25
CA LYS A 119 3.78 -7.77 4.69
C LYS A 119 3.44 -6.69 5.71
N ARG A 120 2.38 -6.87 6.51
CA ARG A 120 2.02 -5.93 7.59
C ARG A 120 3.16 -5.76 8.57
N ASP A 121 3.72 -6.86 9.06
CA ASP A 121 4.72 -6.83 10.12
C ASP A 121 6.07 -6.31 9.62
N VAL A 122 6.47 -6.70 8.41
CA VAL A 122 7.65 -6.14 7.76
C VAL A 122 7.48 -4.64 7.52
N PHE A 123 6.35 -4.19 6.96
CA PHE A 123 6.14 -2.77 6.69
C PHE A 123 6.11 -1.96 7.99
N ARG A 124 5.44 -2.48 9.03
CA ARG A 124 5.39 -1.89 10.37
C ARG A 124 6.78 -1.75 10.98
N SER A 125 7.69 -2.70 10.78
CA SER A 125 9.09 -2.58 11.22
C SER A 125 9.83 -1.40 10.57
N VAL A 126 9.41 -1.02 9.36
CA VAL A 126 10.03 0.07 8.58
C VAL A 126 9.44 1.43 8.95
N VAL A 127 8.11 1.55 8.99
CA VAL A 127 7.42 2.83 9.23
C VAL A 127 7.09 3.11 10.70
N GLY A 128 7.14 2.10 11.57
CA GLY A 128 6.89 2.21 13.01
C GLY A 128 5.47 1.80 13.43
N LYS A 129 5.24 1.70 14.75
CA LYS A 129 4.01 1.11 15.33
C LYS A 129 2.75 1.98 15.28
N LYS A 130 2.84 3.26 14.92
CA LYS A 130 1.73 4.24 15.01
C LYS A 130 0.84 4.31 13.75
N VAL A 131 0.98 3.38 12.81
CA VAL A 131 0.19 3.36 11.57
C VAL A 131 -0.90 2.28 11.64
N ASP A 132 -2.09 2.60 11.14
CA ASP A 132 -3.14 1.61 10.91
C ASP A 132 -2.80 0.83 9.63
N ILE A 133 -2.57 -0.47 9.77
CA ILE A 133 -2.25 -1.37 8.65
C ILE A 133 -3.22 -2.55 8.69
N LYS A 134 -3.94 -2.74 7.58
CA LYS A 134 -4.93 -3.82 7.40
C LYS A 134 -4.47 -4.80 6.32
N CYS A 135 -4.77 -6.07 6.51
CA CYS A 135 -4.42 -7.13 5.56
C CYS A 135 -5.61 -7.41 4.62
N LEU A 136 -5.33 -7.65 3.35
CA LEU A 136 -6.35 -8.08 2.39
C LEU A 136 -6.70 -9.55 2.53
N SER A 137 -5.77 -10.38 3.02
CA SER A 137 -6.02 -11.77 3.38
C SER A 137 -7.19 -11.91 4.36
N ASP A 138 -7.34 -10.97 5.29
CA ASP A 138 -8.43 -10.95 6.28
C ASP A 138 -9.81 -10.74 5.63
N LEU A 139 -9.82 -10.22 4.40
CA LEU A 139 -11.01 -10.00 3.57
C LEU A 139 -11.17 -11.08 2.48
N GLY A 140 -10.34 -12.13 2.50
CA GLY A 140 -10.35 -13.24 1.56
C GLY A 140 -9.63 -12.97 0.24
N TYR A 141 -8.62 -12.09 0.22
CA TYR A 141 -7.76 -11.94 -0.95
C TYR A 141 -6.75 -13.09 -1.05
N ASP A 142 -6.68 -13.72 -2.22
CA ASP A 142 -5.86 -14.92 -2.50
C ASP A 142 -4.75 -14.68 -3.54
N GLY A 143 -4.48 -13.43 -3.91
CA GLY A 143 -3.45 -13.04 -4.89
C GLY A 143 -4.01 -12.66 -6.27
N GLY A 144 -5.27 -12.98 -6.56
CA GLY A 144 -5.92 -12.65 -7.83
C GLY A 144 -5.21 -13.22 -9.07
N THR A 145 -5.70 -12.87 -10.25
CA THR A 145 -5.05 -13.25 -11.52
C THR A 145 -3.91 -12.31 -11.85
N ARG A 146 -2.89 -12.84 -12.54
CA ARG A 146 -1.77 -12.03 -13.04
C ARG A 146 -2.32 -10.93 -13.97
N VAL A 147 -1.97 -9.68 -13.68
CA VAL A 147 -2.22 -8.55 -14.60
C VAL A 147 -0.98 -8.44 -15.47
N GLU A 148 -1.16 -8.44 -16.79
CA GLU A 148 -0.09 -8.26 -17.78
C GLU A 148 0.28 -6.77 -17.94
N ASP A 149 0.42 -6.05 -16.83
CA ASP A 149 0.68 -4.61 -16.86
C ASP A 149 2.16 -4.28 -17.11
N GLU A 150 2.40 -3.01 -17.42
CA GLU A 150 3.72 -2.42 -17.62
C GLU A 150 4.55 -2.48 -16.34
N ARG A 151 5.35 -3.54 -16.22
CA ARG A 151 6.39 -3.71 -15.20
C ARG A 151 7.22 -2.45 -15.05
N CYS A 152 7.73 -2.22 -13.84
CA CYS A 152 8.64 -1.11 -13.65
C CYS A 152 9.95 -1.30 -14.45
N GLY A 153 10.54 -0.19 -14.92
CA GLY A 153 11.75 -0.22 -15.75
C GLY A 153 13.04 -0.68 -15.05
N TYR A 154 12.96 -1.18 -13.80
CA TYR A 154 14.10 -1.72 -13.05
C TYR A 154 14.19 -3.24 -13.06
N HIS A 155 13.15 -3.93 -13.54
CA HIS A 155 13.20 -5.38 -13.72
C HIS A 155 14.05 -5.73 -14.94
N GLY A 156 14.83 -6.80 -14.84
CA GLY A 156 15.47 -7.42 -15.99
C GLY A 156 14.45 -7.99 -16.99
N LYS A 157 14.93 -8.43 -18.16
CA LYS A 157 14.09 -8.94 -19.26
C LYS A 157 13.37 -10.27 -18.98
N SER A 158 13.50 -10.87 -17.80
CA SER A 158 12.87 -12.16 -17.50
C SER A 158 11.38 -11.96 -17.31
N GLU A 159 10.56 -12.73 -18.02
CA GLU A 159 9.10 -12.65 -17.94
C GLU A 159 8.52 -13.16 -16.60
N ASP A 160 9.32 -13.72 -15.70
CA ASP A 160 8.80 -14.38 -14.48
C ASP A 160 9.07 -13.60 -13.19
N THR A 161 9.49 -12.35 -13.28
CA THR A 161 9.82 -11.54 -12.11
C THR A 161 8.57 -10.91 -11.47
N GLU A 162 8.46 -11.01 -10.16
CA GLU A 162 7.42 -10.32 -9.37
C GLU A 162 7.72 -8.80 -9.29
N CYS A 163 6.79 -7.93 -9.69
CA CYS A 163 6.88 -6.48 -9.55
C CYS A 163 5.93 -5.97 -8.47
N ALA A 164 6.40 -5.11 -7.56
CA ALA A 164 5.55 -4.54 -6.51
C ALA A 164 4.43 -3.66 -7.08
N ARG A 165 4.65 -3.00 -8.23
CA ARG A 165 3.59 -2.23 -8.92
C ARG A 165 2.46 -3.14 -9.37
N ASP A 166 2.78 -4.20 -10.11
CA ASP A 166 1.78 -5.12 -10.66
C ASP A 166 0.94 -5.76 -9.55
N GLU A 167 1.60 -6.16 -8.46
CA GLU A 167 0.92 -6.75 -7.32
C GLU A 167 0.01 -5.74 -6.60
N ALA A 168 0.47 -4.51 -6.41
CA ALA A 168 -0.36 -3.47 -5.83
C ALA A 168 -1.56 -3.11 -6.71
N VAL A 169 -1.40 -3.11 -8.05
CA VAL A 169 -2.50 -2.88 -9.00
C VAL A 169 -3.53 -4.01 -8.91
N LYS A 170 -3.10 -5.28 -8.85
CA LYS A 170 -4.00 -6.43 -8.61
C LYS A 170 -4.80 -6.26 -7.32
N MET A 171 -4.10 -6.01 -6.23
CA MET A 171 -4.71 -5.82 -4.91
C MET A 171 -5.71 -4.66 -4.92
N LYS A 172 -5.39 -3.55 -5.60
CA LYS A 172 -6.27 -2.38 -5.73
C LYS A 172 -7.53 -2.70 -6.55
N SER A 173 -7.39 -3.36 -7.70
CA SER A 173 -8.51 -3.78 -8.55
C SER A 173 -9.44 -4.75 -7.84
N TRP A 174 -8.91 -5.61 -6.97
CA TRP A 174 -9.72 -6.50 -6.14
C TRP A 174 -10.42 -5.77 -4.99
N LEU A 175 -9.74 -4.83 -4.33
CA LEU A 175 -10.22 -4.18 -3.12
C LEU A 175 -11.31 -3.12 -3.39
N ILE A 176 -11.16 -2.31 -4.44
CA ILE A 176 -12.07 -1.17 -4.69
C ILE A 176 -13.54 -1.61 -4.77
N PRO A 177 -13.92 -2.61 -5.60
CA PRO A 177 -15.32 -3.05 -5.69
C PRO A 177 -15.90 -3.57 -4.37
N LYS A 178 -15.05 -4.20 -3.54
CA LYS A 178 -15.45 -4.67 -2.21
C LYS A 178 -15.71 -3.51 -1.25
N LEU A 179 -14.88 -2.47 -1.27
CA LEU A 179 -15.11 -1.28 -0.46
C LEU A 179 -16.37 -0.53 -0.88
N GLU A 180 -16.68 -0.47 -2.17
CA GLU A 180 -17.93 0.10 -2.69
C GLU A 180 -19.14 -0.69 -2.22
N THR A 181 -19.07 -2.03 -2.30
CA THR A 181 -20.14 -2.92 -1.82
C THR A 181 -20.39 -2.75 -0.31
N ILE A 182 -19.33 -2.58 0.49
CA ILE A 182 -19.44 -2.34 1.93
C ILE A 182 -20.09 -0.98 2.22
N LYS A 183 -19.69 0.07 1.50
CA LYS A 183 -20.27 1.41 1.68
C LYS A 183 -21.77 1.42 1.37
N LEU A 184 -22.17 0.82 0.26
CA LEU A 184 -23.59 0.73 -0.12
C LEU A 184 -24.43 0.06 0.97
N LYS A 185 -23.93 -1.02 1.59
CA LYS A 185 -24.64 -1.69 2.69
C LYS A 185 -24.76 -0.83 3.95
N VAL A 186 -23.72 -0.05 4.27
CA VAL A 186 -23.75 0.85 5.44
C VAL A 186 -24.73 2.00 5.20
N ASP A 187 -24.81 2.51 3.98
CA ASP A 187 -25.75 3.57 3.63
C ASP A 187 -27.21 3.03 3.68
N ASP A 188 -27.46 1.81 3.17
CA ASP A 188 -28.76 1.15 3.28
C ASP A 188 -29.17 0.91 4.76
N ASP A 189 -28.25 0.42 5.60
CA ASP A 189 -28.52 0.17 7.02
C ASP A 189 -28.76 1.48 7.81
N ASN A 190 -28.05 2.56 7.46
CA ASN A 190 -28.27 3.87 8.07
C ASN A 190 -29.62 4.48 7.66
N ASP A 191 -30.03 4.32 6.40
CA ASP A 191 -31.37 4.73 5.95
C ASP A 191 -32.47 3.93 6.66
N VAL A 192 -32.25 2.63 6.91
CA VAL A 192 -33.18 1.82 7.70
C VAL A 192 -33.26 2.31 9.15
N LEU A 193 -32.13 2.62 9.79
CA LEU A 193 -32.10 3.14 11.16
C LEU A 193 -32.74 4.53 11.26
N GLU A 194 -32.48 5.44 10.31
CA GLU A 194 -33.13 6.75 10.27
C GLU A 194 -34.64 6.64 10.02
N ASN A 195 -35.09 5.68 9.21
CA ASN A 195 -36.51 5.45 8.96
C ASN A 195 -37.22 4.80 10.16
N LEU A 196 -36.55 3.91 10.91
CA LEU A 196 -37.06 3.37 12.17
C LEU A 196 -37.20 4.45 13.25
N ASP A 197 -36.24 5.36 13.35
CA ASP A 197 -36.30 6.50 14.27
C ASP A 197 -37.45 7.47 13.93
N LYS A 198 -37.70 7.71 12.64
CA LYS A 198 -38.86 8.49 12.19
C LYS A 198 -40.19 7.78 12.49
N LEU A 199 -40.26 6.46 12.33
CA LEU A 199 -41.45 5.67 12.64
C LEU A 199 -41.77 5.67 14.14
N ASN A 200 -40.75 5.57 15.00
CA ASN A 200 -40.92 5.58 16.46
C ASN A 200 -41.39 6.94 16.98
N ARG A 201 -40.92 8.06 16.42
CA ARG A 201 -41.41 9.40 16.80
C ARG A 201 -42.88 9.61 16.44
N ASN A 202 -43.35 9.01 15.35
CA ASN A 202 -44.76 9.08 14.97
C ASN A 202 -45.67 8.20 15.84
N LEU A 203 -45.12 7.19 16.52
CA LEU A 203 -45.87 6.33 17.45
C LEU A 203 -46.04 6.94 18.84
N THR A 204 -45.17 7.87 19.25
CA THR A 204 -45.26 8.57 20.54
C THR A 204 -46.26 9.73 20.57
N ASP A 205 -46.74 10.17 19.41
CA ASP A 205 -47.71 11.28 19.28
C ASP A 205 -49.17 10.80 19.19
N LEU A 206 -49.43 9.50 19.37
CA LEU A 206 -50.80 8.99 19.45
C LEU A 206 -51.39 9.33 20.82
N PRO A 207 -52.48 10.12 20.90
CA PRO A 207 -53.11 10.45 22.16
C PRO A 207 -53.62 9.16 22.81
N TYR A 208 -53.23 8.95 24.06
CA TYR A 208 -53.82 7.92 24.93
C TYR A 208 -55.34 8.17 24.97
N MET A 209 -56.10 7.31 24.30
CA MET A 209 -57.56 7.22 24.43
C MET A 209 -57.92 6.37 25.63
#